data_AF-A0A2N4YNE8-F1
#
_entry.id   AF-A0A2N4YNE8-F1
#
_cell.length_a   1.000
_cell.length_b   1.000
_cell.length_c   1.000
_cell.angle_alpha   90.00
_cell.angle_beta   90.00
_cell.angle_gamma   90.00
#
_symmetry.space_group_name_H-M   'P 1'
#
loop_
_entity.id
_entity.type
_entity.pdbx_description
1 polymer ?
#
loop_
_entity_poly.entity_id
_entity_poly.type
_entity_poly.pdbx_seq_one_letter_code
_entity_poly.pdbx_strand_id
1 'polypeptide(L)'
;FREHAALSGFENDGQRAFDIGALADLSREAWEAMAPVRWPVSRSEAAWDIARGWHGDGRLRMVPVTPQPTRATTDVFYPLILNSGRIRDQWHTMTRTGAVPRLMQHIAEPVVEVAPQDAVRYQLPADGLARIWSRHGVMVAKVTISEG
;
A
#
# COMPACT_ATOMS: atom_id res chain seq x y z
N PHE A 1 -18.41 -12.86 -6.24
CA PHE A 1 -18.86 -11.62 -5.59
C PHE A 1 -20.12 -11.85 -4.74
N ARG A 2 -21.27 -12.18 -5.34
CA ARG A 2 -22.56 -12.34 -4.63
C ARG A 2 -22.48 -13.23 -3.38
N GLU A 3 -21.83 -14.39 -3.48
CA GLU A 3 -21.60 -15.29 -2.35
C GLU A 3 -20.81 -14.62 -1.22
N HIS A 4 -19.67 -13.99 -1.54
CA HIS A 4 -18.87 -13.25 -0.56
C HIS A 4 -19.68 -12.13 0.10
N ALA A 5 -20.52 -11.43 -0.69
CA ALA A 5 -21.39 -10.41 -0.16
C ALA A 5 -22.44 -10.99 0.80
N ALA A 6 -23.10 -12.10 0.43
CA ALA A 6 -24.04 -12.81 1.30
C ALA A 6 -23.37 -13.26 2.61
N LEU A 7 -22.19 -13.87 2.52
CA LEU A 7 -21.42 -14.34 3.67
C LEU A 7 -21.01 -13.20 4.61
N SER A 8 -20.75 -12.00 4.09
CA SER A 8 -20.43 -10.84 4.94
C SER A 8 -21.59 -10.41 5.84
N GLY A 9 -22.84 -10.55 5.37
CA GLY A 9 -24.05 -10.19 6.11
C GLY A 9 -24.65 -11.35 6.93
N PHE A 10 -24.30 -12.60 6.61
CA PHE A 10 -24.81 -13.79 7.31
C PHE A 10 -24.42 -13.78 8.79
N GLU A 11 -25.40 -13.79 9.69
CA GLU A 11 -25.19 -13.72 11.15
C GLU A 11 -24.29 -12.54 11.57
N ASN A 12 -24.38 -11.42 10.85
CA ASN A 12 -23.61 -10.21 11.20
C ASN A 12 -24.36 -9.39 12.25
N ASP A 13 -25.64 -9.09 12.04
CA ASP A 13 -26.48 -8.26 12.92
C ASP A 13 -25.81 -6.93 13.35
N GLY A 14 -24.93 -6.39 12.50
CA GLY A 14 -24.14 -5.18 12.76
C GLY A 14 -22.94 -5.38 13.71
N GLN A 15 -22.67 -6.61 14.16
CA GLN A 15 -21.59 -6.94 15.09
C GLN A 15 -20.20 -6.98 14.44
N ARG A 16 -20.09 -7.03 13.12
CA ARG A 16 -18.82 -7.00 12.37
C ARG A 16 -18.74 -5.77 11.50
N ALA A 17 -17.53 -5.20 11.41
CA ALA A 17 -17.28 -3.98 10.64
C ALA A 17 -17.48 -4.16 9.14
N PHE A 18 -17.12 -5.33 8.65
CA PHE A 18 -17.29 -5.66 7.25
C PHE A 18 -18.69 -6.23 7.00
N ASP A 19 -19.49 -5.48 6.26
CA ASP A 19 -20.79 -5.92 5.75
C ASP A 19 -21.05 -5.28 4.38
N ILE A 20 -21.28 -6.11 3.37
CA ILE A 20 -21.75 -5.72 2.04
C ILE A 20 -22.96 -6.57 1.62
N GLY A 21 -23.68 -7.14 2.57
CA GLY A 21 -24.77 -8.08 2.33
C GLY A 21 -25.89 -7.50 1.47
N ALA A 22 -26.09 -6.19 1.44
CA ALA A 22 -27.08 -5.56 0.57
C ALA A 22 -26.70 -5.69 -0.92
N LEU A 23 -25.44 -5.97 -1.24
CA LEU A 23 -24.97 -6.18 -2.62
C LEU A 23 -25.11 -7.62 -3.11
N ALA A 24 -25.56 -8.55 -2.26
CA ALA A 24 -25.61 -9.98 -2.61
C ALA A 24 -26.61 -10.31 -3.73
N ASP A 25 -27.57 -9.42 -3.99
CA ASP A 25 -28.62 -9.62 -5.01
C ASP A 25 -28.35 -8.88 -6.32
N LEU A 26 -27.17 -8.24 -6.46
CA LEU A 26 -26.80 -7.58 -7.72
C LEU A 26 -26.81 -8.56 -8.90
N SER A 27 -27.40 -8.12 -10.02
CA SER A 27 -27.21 -8.80 -11.31
C SER A 27 -25.78 -8.60 -11.81
N ARG A 28 -25.40 -9.34 -12.86
CA ARG A 28 -24.08 -9.15 -13.48
C ARG A 28 -23.94 -7.76 -14.08
N GLU A 29 -24.97 -7.26 -14.74
CA GLU A 29 -25.01 -5.95 -15.37
C GLU A 29 -24.93 -4.83 -14.32
N ALA A 30 -25.66 -4.99 -13.21
CA ALA A 30 -25.62 -4.05 -12.10
C ALA A 30 -24.25 -4.05 -11.41
N TRP A 31 -23.58 -5.20 -11.32
CA TRP A 31 -22.22 -5.32 -10.81
C TRP A 31 -21.19 -4.61 -11.70
N GLU A 32 -21.25 -4.82 -13.02
CA GLU A 32 -20.34 -4.18 -13.98
C GLU A 32 -20.51 -2.65 -14.02
N ALA A 33 -21.74 -2.16 -13.78
CA ALA A 33 -22.06 -0.73 -13.74
C ALA A 33 -21.85 -0.08 -12.35
N MET A 34 -21.44 -0.85 -11.34
CA MET A 34 -21.42 -0.38 -9.95
C MET A 34 -20.32 0.67 -9.73
N ALA A 35 -20.71 1.84 -9.23
CA ALA A 35 -19.75 2.84 -8.74
C ALA A 35 -19.04 2.36 -7.45
N PRO A 36 -17.83 2.85 -7.14
CA PRO A 36 -17.18 2.54 -5.87
C PRO A 36 -18.06 2.90 -4.67
N VAL A 37 -18.22 1.96 -3.73
CA VAL A 37 -18.99 2.15 -2.50
C VAL A 37 -18.09 1.99 -1.28
N ARG A 38 -18.40 2.74 -0.21
CA ARG A 38 -17.77 2.56 1.09
C ARG A 38 -18.57 1.57 1.92
N TRP A 39 -17.89 0.65 2.57
CA TRP A 39 -18.53 -0.24 3.54
C TRP A 39 -18.80 0.49 4.86
N PRO A 40 -19.81 0.06 5.63
CA PRO A 40 -20.72 -1.04 5.34
C PRO A 40 -21.81 -0.67 4.31
N VAL A 41 -22.20 -1.64 3.47
CA VAL A 41 -23.42 -1.62 2.63
C VAL A 41 -24.32 -2.76 3.09
N SER A 42 -24.87 -2.57 4.28
CA SER A 42 -25.58 -3.58 5.07
C SER A 42 -27.06 -3.63 4.70
N ARG A 43 -27.69 -4.81 4.88
CA ARG A 43 -29.16 -4.95 4.82
C ARG A 43 -29.85 -4.46 6.09
N SER A 44 -29.12 -4.39 7.20
CA SER A 44 -29.58 -3.76 8.43
C SER A 44 -29.67 -2.25 8.25
N GLU A 45 -30.81 -1.67 8.67
CA GLU A 45 -31.09 -0.23 8.69
C GLU A 45 -30.31 0.52 9.79
N ALA A 46 -29.37 -0.14 10.47
CA ALA A 46 -28.54 0.48 11.48
C ALA A 46 -27.74 1.64 10.88
N ALA A 47 -28.15 2.87 11.21
CA ALA A 47 -27.44 4.07 10.81
C ALA A 47 -25.99 4.02 11.32
N TRP A 48 -25.07 4.56 10.52
CA TRP A 48 -23.68 4.66 10.94
C TRP A 48 -23.58 5.60 12.14
N ASP A 49 -23.07 5.08 13.25
CA ASP A 49 -22.99 5.78 14.54
C ASP A 49 -21.52 5.91 14.95
N ILE A 50 -21.04 7.15 15.01
CA ILE A 50 -19.66 7.48 15.40
C ILE A 50 -19.37 7.16 16.88
N ALA A 51 -20.38 6.86 17.69
CA ALA A 51 -20.22 6.38 19.05
C ALA A 51 -20.15 4.84 19.13
N ARG A 52 -20.56 4.12 18.07
CA ARG A 52 -20.55 2.66 18.01
C ARG A 52 -19.36 2.11 17.26
N GLY A 53 -18.81 1.03 17.78
CA GLY A 53 -17.68 0.32 17.21
C GLY A 53 -17.82 -1.18 17.42
N TRP A 54 -16.84 -1.92 16.93
CA TRP A 54 -16.84 -3.38 16.94
C TRP A 54 -15.98 -3.96 18.07
N HIS A 55 -15.79 -3.18 19.14
CA HIS A 55 -15.18 -3.64 20.38
C HIS A 55 -16.21 -4.38 21.24
N GLY A 56 -15.76 -5.16 22.23
CA GLY A 56 -16.66 -5.96 23.08
C GLY A 56 -17.69 -5.16 23.89
N ASP A 57 -17.50 -3.85 24.06
CA ASP A 57 -18.44 -2.91 24.69
C ASP A 57 -19.33 -2.16 23.66
N GLY A 58 -19.17 -2.44 22.37
CA GLY A 58 -19.90 -1.82 21.27
C GLY A 58 -19.56 -0.35 21.01
N ARG A 59 -18.51 0.21 21.63
CA ARG A 59 -18.18 1.65 21.54
C ARG A 59 -17.04 1.90 20.57
N LEU A 60 -17.15 2.96 19.75
CA LEU A 60 -16.02 3.44 18.96
C LEU A 60 -14.98 4.04 19.91
N ARG A 61 -13.70 3.75 19.66
CA ARG A 61 -12.58 4.32 20.42
C ARG A 61 -11.76 5.22 19.51
N MET A 62 -11.88 6.53 19.71
CA MET A 62 -10.96 7.48 19.11
C MET A 62 -9.70 7.53 19.96
N VAL A 63 -8.56 7.16 19.38
CA VAL A 63 -7.26 7.21 20.05
C VAL A 63 -6.54 8.47 19.59
N PRO A 64 -6.35 9.49 20.46
CA PRO A 64 -5.54 10.63 20.11
C PRO A 64 -4.10 10.15 19.91
N VAL A 65 -3.50 10.53 18.78
CA VAL A 65 -2.10 10.25 18.48
C VAL A 65 -1.32 11.55 18.47
N THR A 66 -0.20 11.57 19.17
CA THR A 66 0.79 12.64 19.01
C THR A 66 1.66 12.29 17.81
N PRO A 67 1.73 13.14 16.76
CA PRO A 67 2.61 12.89 15.63
C PRO A 67 4.04 12.62 16.08
N GLN A 68 4.62 11.52 15.60
CA GLN A 68 6.01 11.14 15.87
C GLN A 68 6.81 11.23 14.57
N PRO A 69 8.09 11.66 14.62
CA PRO A 69 8.95 11.64 13.45
C PRO A 69 9.25 10.20 12.99
N THR A 70 9.74 10.07 11.77
CA THR A 70 10.19 8.77 11.24
C THR A 70 11.30 8.21 12.10
N ARG A 71 11.30 6.89 12.32
CA ARG A 71 12.40 6.21 13.05
C ARG A 71 13.71 6.19 12.27
N ALA A 72 13.66 6.36 10.94
CA ALA A 72 14.86 6.51 10.13
C ALA A 72 15.53 7.85 10.44
N THR A 73 16.77 7.80 10.88
CA THR A 73 17.60 8.96 11.24
C THR A 73 18.91 8.90 10.47
N THR A 74 19.44 10.07 10.12
CA THR A 74 20.79 10.20 9.54
C THR A 74 21.85 10.43 10.60
N ASP A 75 23.08 10.05 10.30
CA ASP A 75 24.26 10.40 11.10
C ASP A 75 25.48 10.62 10.19
N VAL A 76 26.66 10.84 10.78
CA VAL A 76 27.90 11.13 10.02
C VAL A 76 28.33 9.97 9.10
N PHE A 77 28.01 8.72 9.46
CA PHE A 77 28.33 7.53 8.67
C PHE A 77 27.19 7.15 7.70
N TYR A 78 25.96 7.56 8.01
CA TYR A 78 24.76 7.31 7.20
C TYR A 78 24.00 8.64 6.94
N PRO A 79 24.53 9.53 6.08
CA PRO A 79 24.01 10.90 5.92
C PRO A 79 22.74 10.99 5.07
N LEU A 80 22.26 9.88 4.50
CA LEU A 80 21.09 9.83 3.61
C LEU A 80 19.99 8.95 4.21
N ILE A 81 18.73 9.30 3.92
CA ILE A 81 17.58 8.42 4.17
C ILE A 81 17.29 7.65 2.88
N LEU A 82 17.23 6.33 2.98
CA LEU A 82 16.74 5.47 1.89
C LEU A 82 15.24 5.24 2.08
N ASN A 83 14.46 5.58 1.06
CA ASN A 83 13.04 5.24 1.00
C ASN A 83 12.83 4.11 -0.02
N SER A 84 11.99 3.13 0.31
CA SER A 84 11.66 2.02 -0.59
C SER A 84 10.33 2.27 -1.30
N GLY A 85 10.35 2.22 -2.63
CA GLY A 85 9.14 2.21 -3.46
C GLY A 85 8.74 0.81 -3.94
N ARG A 86 7.72 0.75 -4.78
CA ARG A 86 7.36 -0.45 -5.54
C ARG A 86 7.39 -0.15 -7.03
N ILE A 87 7.93 -1.06 -7.82
CA ILE A 87 7.74 -1.03 -9.27
C ILE A 87 6.26 -1.35 -9.56
N ARG A 88 5.57 -0.42 -10.23
CA ARG A 88 4.12 -0.48 -10.50
C ARG A 88 3.65 -1.84 -11.02
N ASP A 89 4.42 -2.42 -11.94
CA ASP A 89 4.01 -3.63 -12.68
C ASP A 89 4.53 -4.93 -12.04
N GLN A 90 5.20 -4.85 -10.89
CA GLN A 90 5.86 -5.99 -10.24
C GLN A 90 5.33 -6.30 -8.85
N TRP A 91 5.14 -7.58 -8.54
CA TRP A 91 4.65 -8.02 -7.23
C TRP A 91 5.79 -8.58 -6.38
N HIS A 92 5.98 -8.01 -5.18
CA HIS A 92 7.04 -8.36 -4.23
C HIS A 92 8.41 -8.60 -4.91
N THR A 93 8.93 -9.82 -4.83
CA THR A 93 10.24 -10.24 -5.31
C THR A 93 10.24 -10.67 -6.77
N MET A 94 9.17 -10.41 -7.51
CA MET A 94 9.05 -10.73 -8.94
C MET A 94 9.14 -12.22 -9.27
N THR A 95 9.04 -13.14 -8.30
CA THR A 95 9.16 -14.59 -8.56
C THR A 95 8.09 -15.13 -9.54
N ARG A 96 6.96 -14.42 -9.67
CA ARG A 96 5.91 -14.71 -10.67
C ARG A 96 5.81 -13.65 -11.76
N THR A 97 5.70 -12.37 -11.39
CA THR A 97 5.54 -11.26 -12.35
C THR A 97 6.82 -11.00 -13.16
N GLY A 98 7.97 -11.45 -12.64
CA GLY A 98 9.29 -11.43 -13.28
C GLY A 98 9.33 -12.10 -14.64
N ALA A 99 8.57 -13.18 -14.79
CA ALA A 99 8.58 -14.00 -16.00
C ALA A 99 7.60 -13.52 -17.08
N VAL A 100 6.83 -12.44 -16.83
CA VAL A 100 5.83 -11.92 -17.76
C VAL A 100 6.41 -10.73 -18.52
N PRO A 101 6.78 -10.86 -19.82
CA PRO A 101 7.51 -9.81 -20.54
C PRO A 101 6.75 -8.48 -20.61
N ARG A 102 5.41 -8.54 -20.71
CA ARG A 102 4.57 -7.34 -20.74
C ARG A 102 4.71 -6.48 -19.47
N LEU A 103 5.01 -7.09 -18.31
CA LEU A 103 5.21 -6.38 -17.05
C LEU A 103 6.61 -5.77 -16.93
N MET A 104 7.53 -6.06 -17.87
CA MET A 104 8.89 -5.50 -17.91
C MET A 104 9.03 -4.29 -18.82
N GLN A 105 7.97 -3.90 -19.53
CA GLN A 105 8.05 -2.87 -20.58
C GLN A 105 8.33 -1.46 -20.04
N HIS A 106 8.04 -1.20 -18.76
CA HIS A 106 8.20 0.12 -18.15
C HIS A 106 9.48 0.21 -17.31
N ILE A 107 9.61 -0.67 -16.31
CA ILE A 107 10.78 -0.75 -15.42
C ILE A 107 11.11 -2.23 -15.27
N ALA A 108 12.20 -2.66 -15.89
CA ALA A 108 12.59 -4.07 -15.95
C ALA A 108 13.47 -4.52 -14.76
N GLU A 109 14.01 -3.57 -14.00
CA GLU A 109 14.96 -3.83 -12.93
C GLU A 109 14.82 -2.81 -11.79
N PRO A 110 15.18 -3.16 -10.54
CA PRO A 110 15.22 -2.21 -9.45
C PRO A 110 16.33 -1.16 -9.66
N VAL A 111 15.97 0.10 -9.43
CA VAL A 111 16.87 1.25 -9.48
C VAL A 111 16.94 1.93 -8.13
N VAL A 112 18.00 2.71 -7.90
CA VAL A 112 18.06 3.71 -6.85
C VAL A 112 17.96 5.09 -7.49
N GLU A 113 16.90 5.80 -7.13
CA GLU A 113 16.72 7.19 -7.54
C GLU A 113 17.52 8.10 -6.60
N VAL A 114 18.30 9.00 -7.17
CA VAL A 114 19.19 9.90 -6.44
C VAL A 114 18.99 11.33 -6.92
N ALA A 115 18.87 12.28 -5.99
CA ALA A 115 18.80 13.69 -6.32
C ALA A 115 20.07 14.15 -7.04
N PRO A 116 20.02 15.10 -7.99
CA PRO A 116 21.20 15.52 -8.76
C PRO A 116 22.37 15.99 -7.90
N GLN A 117 22.07 16.69 -6.80
CA GLN A 117 23.06 17.22 -5.86
C GLN A 117 23.81 16.09 -5.14
N ASP A 118 23.10 15.04 -4.74
CA ASP A 118 23.70 13.86 -4.10
C ASP A 118 24.46 13.02 -5.13
N ALA A 119 23.95 12.87 -6.35
CA ALA A 119 24.65 12.17 -7.41
C ALA A 119 26.02 12.82 -7.70
N VAL A 120 26.09 14.16 -7.75
CA VAL A 120 27.36 14.89 -7.86
C VAL A 120 28.24 14.66 -6.63
N ARG A 121 27.68 14.81 -5.42
CA ARG A 121 28.41 14.67 -4.15
C ARG A 121 29.08 13.30 -4.00
N TYR A 122 28.37 12.23 -4.39
CA TYR A 122 28.84 10.85 -4.29
C TYR A 122 29.43 10.32 -5.60
N GLN A 123 29.61 11.18 -6.60
CA GLN A 123 30.19 10.84 -7.90
C GLN A 123 29.49 9.65 -8.58
N LEU A 124 28.16 9.62 -8.49
CA LEU A 124 27.32 8.58 -9.05
C LEU A 124 26.96 8.91 -10.50
N PRO A 125 27.42 8.14 -11.49
CA PRO A 125 27.04 8.36 -12.88
C PRO A 125 25.60 7.87 -13.13
N ALA A 126 24.86 8.57 -14.00
CA ALA A 126 23.59 8.10 -14.51
C ALA A 126 23.76 6.73 -15.19
N ASP A 127 22.81 5.82 -15.00
CA ASP A 127 22.83 4.43 -15.48
C ASP A 127 24.00 3.57 -14.97
N GLY A 128 24.83 4.09 -14.07
CA GLY A 128 25.86 3.33 -13.38
C GLY A 128 25.32 2.48 -12.24
N LEU A 129 26.23 1.88 -11.47
CA LEU A 129 25.88 1.13 -10.26
C LEU A 129 26.30 1.91 -9.03
N ALA A 130 25.41 1.98 -8.03
CA ALA A 130 25.72 2.44 -6.70
C ALA A 130 25.77 1.27 -5.72
N ARG A 131 26.75 1.30 -4.81
CA ARG A 131 26.76 0.43 -3.64
C ARG A 131 26.12 1.18 -2.47
N ILE A 132 24.95 0.72 -2.04
CA ILE A 132 24.19 1.28 -0.93
C ILE A 132 24.49 0.44 0.30
N TRP A 133 24.87 1.05 1.41
CA TRP A 133 25.13 0.34 2.65
C TRP A 133 24.45 1.00 3.84
N SER A 134 24.08 0.17 4.81
CA SER A 134 23.50 0.58 6.09
C SER A 134 24.09 -0.27 7.21
N ARG A 135 23.66 -0.03 8.45
CA ARG A 135 23.95 -0.90 9.60
C ARG A 135 23.44 -2.33 9.41
N HIS A 136 22.49 -2.55 8.50
CA HIS A 136 21.81 -3.82 8.29
C HIS A 136 22.32 -4.62 7.08
N GLY A 137 23.20 -4.04 6.26
CA GLY A 137 23.74 -4.74 5.09
C GLY A 137 24.06 -3.82 3.92
N VAL A 138 24.27 -4.44 2.77
CA VAL A 138 24.72 -3.80 1.54
C VAL A 138 23.85 -4.27 0.38
N MET A 139 23.56 -3.36 -0.56
CA MET A 139 22.91 -3.66 -1.84
C MET A 139 23.66 -2.95 -2.97
N VAL A 140 23.55 -3.48 -4.18
CA VAL A 140 23.99 -2.81 -5.40
C VAL A 140 22.75 -2.60 -6.27
N ALA A 141 22.57 -1.39 -6.79
CA ALA A 141 21.45 -1.04 -7.65
C ALA A 141 21.89 -0.07 -8.74
N LYS A 142 21.16 -0.06 -9.85
CA LYS A 142 21.38 0.90 -10.94
C LYS A 142 20.93 2.29 -10.54
N VAL A 143 21.71 3.31 -10.88
CA VAL A 143 21.45 4.71 -10.53
C VAL A 143 20.55 5.35 -11.57
N THR A 144 19.49 5.99 -11.10
CA THR A 144 18.68 6.93 -11.87
C THR A 144 18.75 8.29 -11.18
N ILE A 145 19.11 9.34 -11.92
CA ILE A 145 19.15 10.71 -11.38
C ILE A 145 17.81 11.38 -11.68
N SER A 146 17.12 11.87 -10.65
CA SER A 146 15.79 12.48 -10.75
C SER A 146 15.64 13.63 -9.76
N GLU A 147 14.85 14.65 -10.09
CA GLU A 147 14.51 15.76 -9.19
C GLU A 147 13.33 15.44 -8.25
N GLY A 148 12.70 14.26 -8.42
CA GLY A 148 11.49 13.85 -7.71
C GLY A 148 10.26 13.86 -8.61
#